data_AF-A0A0D2NMP8-F1
#
_entry.id   AF-A0A0D2NMP8-F1
#
_cell.length_a   1.000
_cell.length_b   1.000
_cell.length_c   1.000
_cell.angle_alpha   90.00
_cell.angle_beta   90.00
_cell.angle_gamma   90.00
#
_symmetry.space_group_name_H-M   'P 1'
#
loop_
_entity.id
_entity.type
_entity.pdbx_description
1 polymer ?
#
loop_
_entity_poly.entity_id
_entity_poly.type
_entity_poly.pdbx_seq_one_letter_code
_entity_poly.pdbx_strand_id
1 'polypeptide(L)'
;EDLPLKGVEQRSISLEELQGALEAFLVNTTQGVMPLTQVEDHPIADGRPGNLSLALQAVLINDRVPREGSDRHTPVPYGGLTGMRSQLT
;
A
#
# COMPACT_ATOMS: atom_id res chain seq x y z
N GLU A 1 -10.32 7.51 -7.53
CA GLU A 1 -11.58 6.74 -7.60
C GLU A 1 -11.89 6.24 -6.20
N ASP A 2 -13.17 6.28 -5.80
CA ASP A 2 -13.59 5.73 -4.51
C ASP A 2 -13.38 4.22 -4.54
N LEU A 3 -12.49 3.73 -3.67
CA LEU A 3 -12.33 2.30 -3.46
C LEU A 3 -13.63 1.74 -2.88
N PRO A 4 -14.12 0.57 -3.33
CA PRO A 4 -15.33 -0.05 -2.80
C PRO A 4 -15.08 -0.68 -1.41
N LEU A 5 -14.46 0.06 -0.49
CA LEU A 5 -14.17 -0.35 0.87
C LEU A 5 -15.29 0.13 1.81
N LYS A 6 -16.04 -0.81 2.39
CA LYS A 6 -17.14 -0.50 3.33
C LYS A 6 -16.67 -0.32 4.78
N GLY A 7 -15.50 -0.86 5.12
CA GLY A 7 -14.94 -0.81 6.46
C GLY A 7 -13.66 -1.62 6.58
N VAL A 8 -12.99 -1.51 7.72
CA VAL A 8 -11.81 -2.31 8.09
C VAL A 8 -11.96 -2.77 9.53
N GLU A 9 -11.46 -3.95 9.83
CA GLU A 9 -11.42 -4.48 11.19
C GLU A 9 -10.09 -5.17 11.45
N GLN A 10 -9.68 -5.21 12.71
CA GLN A 10 -8.52 -5.97 13.16
C GLN A 10 -9.00 -7.13 14.03
N ARG A 11 -8.76 -8.35 13.57
CA ARG A 11 -9.07 -9.58 14.29
C ARG A 11 -8.17 -10.72 13.84
N SER A 12 -8.28 -11.86 14.50
CA SER A 12 -7.69 -13.11 14.03
C SER A 12 -8.39 -13.58 12.75
N ILE A 13 -7.58 -14.08 11.81
CA ILE A 13 -8.02 -14.67 10.53
C ILE A 13 -7.52 -16.11 10.52
N SER A 14 -8.39 -17.08 10.20
CA SER A 14 -8.00 -18.49 10.07
C SER A 14 -7.38 -18.76 8.69
N LEU A 15 -6.65 -19.87 8.55
CA LEU A 15 -6.12 -20.28 7.25
C LEU A 15 -7.24 -20.56 6.23
N GLU A 16 -8.33 -21.20 6.67
CA GLU A 16 -9.49 -21.49 5.82
C GLU A 16 -10.14 -20.21 5.28
N GLU A 17 -10.27 -19.19 6.13
CA GLU A 17 -10.81 -17.89 5.72
C GLU A 17 -9.89 -17.20 4.70
N LEU A 18 -8.58 -17.23 4.93
CA LEU A 18 -7.59 -16.70 3.99
C LEU A 18 -7.65 -17.41 2.63
N GLN A 19 -7.77 -18.74 2.63
CA GLN A 19 -7.90 -19.55 1.40
C GLN A 19 -9.23 -19.30 0.67
N GLY A 20 -10.29 -18.94 1.40
CA GLY A 20 -11.60 -18.57 0.84
C GLY A 20 -11.76 -17.09 0.47
N ALA A 21 -10.72 -16.26 0.64
CA ALA A 21 -10.80 -14.82 0.39
C ALA A 21 -10.88 -14.50 -1.11
N LEU A 22 -11.55 -13.41 -1.46
CA LEU A 22 -11.60 -12.89 -2.84
C LEU A 22 -10.28 -12.24 -3.26
N GLU A 23 -9.58 -11.63 -2.30
CA GLU A 23 -8.26 -11.03 -2.48
C GLU A 23 -7.49 -11.10 -1.16
N ALA A 24 -6.16 -11.18 -1.22
CA ALA A 24 -5.29 -10.95 -0.07
C ALA A 24 -4.04 -10.19 -0.50
N PHE A 25 -3.39 -9.48 0.43
CA PHE A 25 -2.15 -8.76 0.17
C PHE A 25 -1.26 -8.71 1.41
N LEU A 26 0.03 -8.50 1.20
CA LEU A 26 0.98 -8.10 2.24
C LEU A 26 1.23 -6.61 2.15
N VAL A 27 1.46 -5.96 3.29
CA VAL A 27 1.88 -4.56 3.34
C VAL A 27 3.17 -4.42 4.13
N ASN A 28 4.15 -3.75 3.54
CA ASN A 28 5.42 -3.41 4.20
C ASN A 28 6.02 -2.12 3.64
N THR A 29 7.05 -1.60 4.31
CA THR A 29 7.68 -0.32 3.93
C THR A 29 8.39 -0.37 2.58
N THR A 30 9.02 -1.50 2.25
CA THR A 30 9.84 -1.65 1.03
C THR A 30 8.99 -1.81 -0.22
N GLN A 31 7.99 -2.69 -0.18
CA GLN A 31 7.18 -3.07 -1.34
C GLN A 31 5.84 -2.32 -1.40
N GLY A 32 5.41 -1.71 -0.30
CA GLY A 32 4.05 -1.17 -0.19
C GLY A 32 3.04 -2.31 -0.05
N VAL A 33 1.92 -2.20 -0.75
CA VAL A 33 0.89 -3.23 -0.90
C VAL A 33 1.28 -4.19 -2.03
N MET A 34 1.45 -5.46 -1.68
CA MET A 34 1.81 -6.55 -2.59
C MET A 34 0.67 -7.57 -2.64
N PRO A 35 -0.07 -7.68 -3.76
CA PRO A 35 -1.13 -8.68 -3.91
C PRO A 35 -0.59 -10.11 -3.80
N LEU A 36 -1.29 -10.95 -3.04
CA LEU A 36 -1.06 -12.39 -2.98
C LEU A 36 -2.00 -13.09 -3.95
N THR A 37 -1.45 -13.94 -4.81
CA THR A 37 -2.23 -14.75 -5.76
C THR A 37 -2.34 -16.21 -5.33
N GLN A 38 -1.53 -16.63 -4.36
CA GLN A 38 -1.43 -18.02 -3.91
C GLN A 38 -0.85 -18.08 -2.49
N VAL A 39 -1.33 -19.05 -1.70
CA VAL A 39 -0.75 -19.44 -0.42
C VAL A 39 -0.47 -20.94 -0.47
N GLU A 40 0.81 -21.32 -0.36
CA GLU A 40 1.27 -22.70 -0.57
C GLU A 40 0.80 -23.22 -1.94
N ASP A 41 0.04 -24.32 -1.99
CA ASP A 41 -0.54 -24.90 -3.21
C ASP A 41 -1.97 -24.41 -3.51
N HIS A 42 -2.49 -23.43 -2.76
CA HIS A 42 -3.86 -22.94 -2.88
C HIS A 42 -3.90 -21.57 -3.56
N PRO A 43 -4.44 -21.44 -4.79
CA PRO A 43 -4.65 -20.14 -5.41
C PRO A 43 -5.70 -19.35 -4.63
N ILE A 44 -5.47 -18.05 -4.46
CA ILE A 44 -6.47 -17.14 -3.90
C ILE A 44 -7.42 -16.74 -5.02
N ALA A 45 -8.72 -16.98 -4.84
CA ALA A 45 -9.76 -16.73 -5.83
C ALA A 45 -9.41 -17.30 -7.23
N ASP A 46 -9.18 -16.44 -8.23
CA ASP A 46 -8.85 -16.83 -9.61
C ASP A 46 -7.33 -16.89 -9.89
N GLY A 47 -6.50 -16.75 -8.85
CA GLY A 47 -5.05 -16.75 -8.95
C GLY A 47 -4.46 -15.50 -9.59
N ARG A 48 -5.24 -14.41 -9.71
CA ARG A 48 -4.79 -13.13 -10.27
C ARG A 48 -4.71 -12.05 -9.19
N PRO A 49 -3.87 -11.02 -9.38
CA PRO A 49 -3.83 -9.88 -8.48
C PRO A 49 -5.20 -9.20 -8.40
N GLY A 50 -5.70 -9.04 -7.19
CA GLY A 50 -6.99 -8.43 -6.92
C GLY A 50 -7.04 -6.93 -7.25
N ASN A 51 -8.20 -6.46 -7.71
CA ASN A 51 -8.39 -5.07 -8.14
C ASN A 51 -8.28 -4.09 -6.96
N LEU A 52 -8.83 -4.46 -5.79
CA LEU A 52 -8.74 -3.60 -4.60
C LEU A 52 -7.29 -3.52 -4.12
N SER A 53 -6.58 -4.63 -4.13
CA SER A 53 -5.17 -4.71 -3.75
C SER A 53 -4.29 -3.83 -4.66
N LEU A 54 -4.50 -3.89 -5.98
CA LEU A 54 -3.81 -3.04 -6.95
C LEU A 54 -4.14 -1.54 -6.76
N ALA A 55 -5.40 -1.23 -6.50
CA ALA A 55 -5.84 0.14 -6.29
C ALA A 55 -5.27 0.72 -4.98
N LEU A 56 -5.21 -0.06 -3.90
CA LEU A 56 -4.53 0.33 -2.65
C LEU A 56 -3.03 0.58 -2.87
N GLN A 57 -2.37 -0.24 -3.68
CA GLN A 57 -0.97 -0.02 -4.03
C GLN A 57 -0.78 1.31 -4.79
N ALA A 58 -1.66 1.60 -5.75
CA ALA A 58 -1.63 2.87 -6.48
C ALA A 58 -1.86 4.06 -5.53
N VAL A 59 -2.81 3.96 -4.59
CA VAL A 59 -3.06 4.99 -3.58
C VAL A 59 -1.82 5.23 -2.73
N LEU A 60 -1.18 4.16 -2.23
CA LEU A 60 0.03 4.28 -1.39
C LEU A 60 1.21 4.88 -2.17
N ILE A 61 1.41 4.49 -3.43
CA ILE A 61 2.45 5.06 -4.29
C ILE A 61 2.19 6.55 -4.53
N ASN A 62 0.93 6.92 -4.83
CA ASN A 62 0.56 8.31 -5.07
C ASN A 62 0.72 9.17 -3.80
N ASP A 63 0.48 8.60 -2.62
CA ASP A 63 0.67 9.30 -1.35
C ASP A 63 2.13 9.71 -1.13
N ARG A 64 3.11 8.95 -1.66
CA ARG A 64 4.55 9.26 -1.50
C ARG A 64 4.97 10.63 -2.02
N VAL A 65 4.18 11.25 -2.89
CA VAL A 65 4.43 12.62 -3.35
C VAL A 65 4.05 13.57 -2.20
N PRO A 66 5.01 14.35 -1.65
CA PRO A 66 4.69 15.28 -0.58
C PRO A 66 3.59 16.25 -1.00
N ARG A 67 2.60 16.43 -0.13
CA ARG A 67 1.50 17.38 -0.31
C ARG A 67 1.66 18.51 0.70
N GLU A 68 1.39 19.72 0.25
CA GLU A 68 1.38 20.90 1.12
C GLU A 68 0.39 20.68 2.28
N GLY A 69 0.85 20.91 3.52
CA GLY A 69 0.04 20.72 4.73
C GLY A 69 -0.17 19.26 5.20
N SER A 70 0.45 18.26 4.55
CA SER A 70 0.35 16.85 4.97
C SER A 70 1.26 16.56 6.17
N ASP A 71 0.72 15.93 7.21
CA ASP A 71 1.45 15.43 8.39
C ASP A 71 2.12 14.05 8.16
N ARG A 72 1.82 13.41 7.03
CA ARG A 72 2.35 12.08 6.65
C ARG A 72 3.74 12.08 6.02
N HIS A 73 4.27 13.26 5.68
CA HIS A 73 5.54 13.41 4.98
C HIS A 73 6.42 14.45 5.66
N THR A 74 7.63 14.05 6.04
CA THR A 74 8.62 14.99 6.58
C THR A 74 9.60 15.37 5.47
N PRO A 75 9.63 16.63 5.00
CA PRO A 75 10.61 17.06 4.01
C PRO A 75 12.01 17.03 4.63
N VAL A 76 12.98 16.50 3.90
CA VAL A 76 14.38 16.55 4.30
C VAL A 76 15.07 17.68 3.53
N PRO A 77 15.57 18.74 4.21
CA PRO A 77 16.14 19.91 3.56
C PRO A 77 17.60 19.63 3.13
N TYR A 78 17.77 18.85 2.07
CA TYR A 78 19.09 18.51 1.53
C TYR A 78 19.88 19.72 1.00
N GLY A 79 19.22 20.86 0.75
CA GLY A 79 19.81 22.07 0.17
C GLY A 79 21.05 22.62 0.88
N GLY A 80 21.21 22.36 2.18
CA GLY A 80 22.41 22.73 2.93
C GLY A 80 23.64 21.84 2.66
N LEU A 81 23.43 20.58 2.24
CA LEU A 81 24.48 19.57 2.04
C LEU A 81 24.76 19.28 0.55
N THR A 82 23.79 19.50 -0.34
CA THR A 82 23.90 19.24 -1.79
C THR A 82 24.20 20.49 -2.61
N GLY A 83 24.25 21.68 -1.99
CA GLY A 83 24.45 22.96 -2.67
C GLY A 83 23.22 23.48 -3.42
N MET A 84 22.07 22.80 -3.34
CA MET A 84 20.82 23.25 -3.95
C MET A 84 20.16 24.34 -3.10
N ARG A 85 20.63 25.59 -3.29
CA ARG A 85 20.17 26.79 -2.56
C ARG A 85 18.67 27.05 -2.64
N SER A 86 17.98 26.57 -3.67
CA SER A 86 16.52 26.71 -3.83
C SER A 86 15.69 25.95 -2.79
N GLN A 87 16.32 25.08 -1.99
CA GLN A 87 15.66 24.29 -0.93
C GLN A 87 15.89 24.87 0.49
N LEU A 88 16.48 26.07 0.61
CA LEU A 88 16.80 26.73 1.89
C LEU A 88 15.87 27.90 2.24
N THR A 89 14.86 28.18 1.43
CA THR A 89 13.88 29.28 1.63
C THR A 89 12.47 28.74 1.70
#